data_AF-A0A1G8AS95-F1
#
_entry.id   AF-A0A1G8AS95-F1
#
_cell.length_a   1.000
_cell.length_b   1.000
_cell.length_c   1.000
_cell.angle_alpha   90.00
_cell.angle_beta   90.00
_cell.angle_gamma   90.00
#
_symmetry.space_group_name_H-M   'P 1'
#
loop_
_entity.id
_entity.type
_entity.pdbx_description
1 polymer ?
#
loop_
_entity_poly.entity_id
_entity_poly.type
_entity_poly.pdbx_seq_one_letter_code
_entity_poly.pdbx_strand_id
1 'polypeptide(L)'
;MSDVQLDLAELAAARDRAIAAYDTFSSADAVSGDLADLTGEARLAGKVRDFAANWDYNRGKLEDQLVTVRDLLTAIVDSFTELDAEGGRQP
;
A
#
# COMPACT_ATOMS: atom_id res chain seq x y z
N MET A 1 10.94 10.51 31.01
CA MET A 1 10.05 10.30 29.86
C MET A 1 10.73 11.01 28.71
N SER A 2 11.31 10.27 27.76
CA SER A 2 11.94 10.93 26.61
C SER A 2 10.84 11.64 25.84
N ASP A 3 10.98 12.94 25.69
CA ASP A 3 10.11 13.74 24.86
C ASP A 3 10.25 13.24 23.41
N VAL A 4 9.30 12.40 22.98
CA VAL A 4 9.28 11.88 21.61
C VAL A 4 8.69 12.99 20.76
N GLN A 5 9.56 13.80 20.15
CA GLN A 5 9.15 14.71 19.08
C GLN A 5 8.76 13.88 17.87
N LEU A 6 7.45 13.65 17.69
CA LEU A 6 6.90 13.07 16.47
C LEU A 6 6.68 14.18 15.45
N ASP A 7 7.27 14.03 14.27
CA ASP A 7 6.92 14.84 13.12
C ASP A 7 5.64 14.28 12.49
N LEU A 8 4.50 14.79 12.95
CA LEU A 8 3.17 14.40 12.46
C LEU A 8 2.99 14.74 10.97
N ALA A 9 3.69 15.76 10.46
CA ALA A 9 3.64 16.11 9.05
C ALA A 9 4.39 15.09 8.20
N GLU A 10 5.55 14.60 8.66
CA GLU A 10 6.29 13.53 7.99
C GLU A 10 5.50 12.21 8.00
N LEU A 11 4.86 11.87 9.12
CA LEU A 11 4.00 10.68 9.23
C LEU A 11 2.77 10.77 8.31
N ALA A 12 2.10 11.93 8.25
CA ALA A 12 1.01 12.16 7.31
C ALA A 12 1.49 12.05 5.86
N ALA A 13 2.65 12.61 5.54
CA ALA A 13 3.23 12.49 4.20
C ALA A 13 3.61 11.03 3.86
N ALA A 14 4.06 10.23 4.83
CA ALA A 14 4.33 8.81 4.63
C ALA A 14 3.03 8.02 4.36
N ARG A 15 1.95 8.33 5.10
CA ARG A 15 0.62 7.75 4.87
C ARG A 15 0.14 8.04 3.46
N ASP A 16 0.25 9.28 3.01
CA ASP A 16 -0.20 9.69 1.69
C ASP A 16 0.61 9.01 0.57
N ARG A 17 1.90 8.77 0.78
CA ARG A 17 2.72 7.96 -0.14
C ARG A 17 2.27 6.50 -0.19
N ALA A 18 1.90 5.91 0.95
CA ALA A 18 1.36 4.55 1.00
C ALA A 18 0.03 4.44 0.22
N ILE A 19 -0.84 5.45 0.35
CA ILE A 19 -2.08 5.56 -0.43
C ILE A 19 -1.78 5.65 -1.92
N ALA A 20 -0.90 6.56 -2.34
CA ALA A 20 -0.55 6.72 -3.75
C ALA A 20 0.08 5.45 -4.36
N ALA A 21 0.91 4.75 -3.60
CA ALA A 21 1.46 3.46 -4.01
C ALA A 21 0.35 2.41 -4.16
N TYR A 22 -0.58 2.33 -3.19
CA TYR A 22 -1.73 1.42 -3.27
C TYR A 22 -2.58 1.70 -4.51
N ASP A 23 -2.89 2.97 -4.81
CA ASP A 23 -3.66 3.36 -5.99
C ASP A 23 -2.94 2.97 -7.29
N THR A 24 -1.60 3.08 -7.31
CA THR A 24 -0.78 2.66 -8.45
C THR A 24 -0.85 1.16 -8.69
N PHE A 25 -0.75 0.35 -7.63
CA PHE A 25 -0.77 -1.11 -7.76
C PHE A 25 -2.17 -1.68 -7.97
N SER A 26 -3.19 -1.11 -7.33
CA SER A 26 -4.58 -1.55 -7.50
C SER A 26 -5.14 -1.20 -8.89
N SER A 27 -4.68 -0.11 -9.50
CA SER A 27 -5.04 0.27 -10.87
C SER A 27 -4.21 -0.43 -11.95
N ALA A 28 -3.12 -1.11 -11.59
CA ALA A 28 -2.34 -1.88 -12.54
C ALA A 28 -3.16 -3.09 -13.02
N ASP A 29 -3.44 -3.12 -14.32
CA ASP A 29 -4.24 -4.18 -14.94
C ASP A 29 -3.63 -5.57 -14.69
N ALA A 30 -4.49 -6.56 -14.52
CA ALA A 30 -4.05 -7.94 -14.44
C ALA A 30 -3.35 -8.32 -15.75
N VAL A 31 -2.21 -9.00 -15.66
CA VAL A 31 -1.58 -9.59 -16.85
C VAL A 31 -2.53 -10.68 -17.36
N SER A 32 -3.24 -10.38 -18.45
CA SER A 32 -4.29 -11.27 -18.95
C SER A 32 -3.75 -12.63 -19.41
N GLY A 33 -4.53 -13.68 -19.17
CA GLY A 33 -4.26 -15.02 -19.72
C GLY A 33 -4.23 -15.03 -21.26
N ASP A 34 -4.93 -14.09 -21.89
CA ASP A 34 -5.03 -13.94 -23.35
C ASP A 34 -3.65 -13.67 -23.99
N LEU A 35 -2.75 -12.96 -23.30
CA LEU A 35 -1.37 -12.77 -23.75
C LEU A 35 -0.61 -14.09 -23.91
N ALA A 36 -0.93 -15.10 -23.09
CA ALA A 36 -0.30 -16.41 -23.19
C ALA A 36 -0.74 -17.16 -24.45
N ASP A 37 -2.01 -17.01 -24.85
CA ASP A 37 -2.56 -17.68 -26.03
C ASP A 37 -1.99 -17.09 -27.33
N LEU A 38 -1.58 -15.82 -27.32
CA LEU A 38 -0.92 -15.15 -28.44
C LEU A 38 0.53 -15.59 -28.70
N THR A 39 1.14 -16.35 -27.78
CA THR A 39 2.56 -16.76 -27.90
C THR A 39 2.80 -17.80 -28.99
N GLY A 40 1.78 -18.58 -29.35
CA GLY A 40 1.87 -19.63 -30.37
C GLY A 40 2.73 -20.85 -29.99
N GLU A 41 3.28 -20.91 -28.77
CA GLU A 41 4.13 -22.01 -28.30
C GLU A 41 3.75 -22.38 -26.87
N ALA A 42 3.52 -23.67 -26.62
CA ALA A 42 2.90 -24.16 -25.38
C ALA A 42 3.76 -23.89 -24.13
N ARG A 43 5.09 -24.02 -24.23
CA ARG A 43 6.00 -23.77 -23.11
C ARG A 43 6.08 -22.29 -22.77
N LEU A 44 6.14 -21.41 -23.77
CA LEU A 44 6.12 -19.96 -23.59
C LEU A 44 4.77 -19.49 -23.03
N ALA A 45 3.66 -20.01 -23.55
CA ALA A 45 2.33 -19.78 -22.98
C ALA A 45 2.28 -20.15 -21.49
N GLY A 46 2.83 -21.32 -21.13
CA GLY A 46 2.97 -21.73 -19.73
C GLY A 46 3.74 -20.70 -18.89
N LYS A 47 4.87 -20.19 -19.40
CA LYS A 47 5.66 -19.17 -18.69
C LYS A 47 4.95 -17.83 -18.53
N VAL A 48 4.18 -17.41 -19.52
CA VAL A 48 3.38 -16.18 -19.43
C VAL A 48 2.29 -16.35 -18.36
N ARG A 49 1.60 -17.50 -18.31
CA ARG A 49 0.60 -17.78 -17.28
C ARG A 49 1.21 -17.85 -15.87
N ASP A 50 2.35 -18.52 -15.72
CA ASP A 50 3.08 -18.57 -14.44
C ASP A 50 3.46 -17.17 -13.96
N PHE A 51 3.95 -16.32 -14.87
CA PHE A 51 4.29 -14.93 -14.57
C PHE A 51 3.05 -14.13 -14.17
N ALA A 52 1.96 -14.22 -14.94
CA ALA A 52 0.72 -13.50 -14.66
C ALA A 52 0.15 -13.84 -13.29
N ALA A 53 0.07 -15.15 -12.97
CA ALA A 53 -0.42 -15.61 -11.68
C ALA A 53 0.47 -15.15 -10.51
N ASN A 54 1.79 -15.24 -10.66
CA ASN A 54 2.72 -14.76 -9.65
C ASN A 54 2.67 -13.24 -9.48
N TRP A 55 2.54 -12.49 -10.58
CA TRP A 55 2.40 -11.04 -10.53
C TRP A 55 1.16 -10.65 -9.75
N ASP A 56 0.00 -11.20 -10.10
CA ASP A 56 -1.27 -10.88 -9.45
C ASP A 56 -1.24 -11.23 -7.95
N TYR A 57 -0.72 -12.41 -7.61
CA TYR A 57 -0.58 -12.84 -6.22
C TYR A 57 0.35 -11.92 -5.39
N ASN A 58 1.52 -11.56 -5.92
CA ASN A 58 2.46 -10.71 -5.19
C ASN A 58 1.96 -9.26 -5.10
N ARG A 59 1.27 -8.78 -6.14
CA ARG A 59 0.62 -7.47 -6.15
C ARG A 59 -0.46 -7.37 -5.09
N GLY A 60 -1.35 -8.36 -4.97
CA GLY A 60 -2.36 -8.40 -3.91
C GLY A 60 -1.74 -8.38 -2.50
N LYS A 61 -0.64 -9.13 -2.27
CA LYS A 61 0.09 -9.06 -1.00
C LYS A 61 0.68 -7.68 -0.71
N LEU A 62 1.22 -7.02 -1.73
CA LEU A 62 1.78 -5.67 -1.58
C LEU A 62 0.66 -4.67 -1.26
N GLU A 63 -0.49 -4.79 -1.92
CA GLU A 63 -1.68 -4.00 -1.62
C GLU A 63 -2.13 -4.15 -0.15
N ASP A 64 -2.21 -5.39 0.37
CA ASP A 64 -2.54 -5.67 1.77
C ASP A 64 -1.55 -5.02 2.76
N GLN A 65 -0.25 -5.08 2.44
CA GLN A 65 0.80 -4.46 3.24
C GLN A 65 0.70 -2.93 3.23
N LEU A 66 0.42 -2.33 2.07
CA LEU A 66 0.24 -0.89 1.95
C LEU A 66 -0.98 -0.40 2.74
N VAL A 67 -2.09 -1.15 2.71
CA VAL A 67 -3.27 -0.90 3.56
C VAL A 67 -2.89 -0.93 5.04
N THR A 68 -2.14 -1.95 5.46
CA THR A 68 -1.70 -2.09 6.86
C THR A 68 -0.85 -0.89 7.30
N VAL A 69 0.12 -0.47 6.48
CA VAL A 69 0.98 0.67 6.78
C VAL A 69 0.18 1.96 6.84
N ARG A 70 -0.72 2.20 5.87
CA ARG A 70 -1.63 3.36 5.87
C ARG A 70 -2.44 3.42 7.16
N ASP A 71 -3.05 2.31 7.57
CA ASP A 71 -3.95 2.27 8.72
C ASP A 71 -3.21 2.54 10.03
N LEU A 72 -2.00 1.99 10.18
CA LEU A 72 -1.14 2.28 11.32
C LEU A 72 -0.75 3.76 11.37
N LEU A 73 -0.36 4.35 10.25
CA LEU A 73 0.02 5.77 10.19
C LEU A 73 -1.17 6.70 10.46
N THR A 74 -2.35 6.38 9.93
CA THR A 74 -3.61 7.08 10.24
C THR A 74 -3.90 7.03 11.73
N ALA A 75 -3.86 5.84 12.34
CA ALA A 75 -4.13 5.68 13.77
C ALA A 75 -3.16 6.49 14.64
N ILE A 76 -1.87 6.54 14.29
CA ILE A 76 -0.88 7.35 15.00
C ILE A 76 -1.20 8.84 14.86
N VAL A 77 -1.41 9.34 13.63
CA VAL A 77 -1.69 10.76 13.39
C VAL A 77 -2.97 11.20 14.09
N ASP A 78 -4.03 10.39 14.03
CA ASP A 78 -5.31 10.69 14.67
C ASP A 78 -5.17 10.73 16.19
N SER A 79 -4.51 9.73 16.79
CA SER A 79 -4.33 9.65 18.25
C SER A 79 -3.56 10.86 18.79
N PHE A 80 -2.48 11.28 18.12
CA PHE A 80 -1.70 12.44 18.57
C PHE A 80 -2.41 13.77 18.32
N THR A 81 -3.17 13.89 17.22
CA THR A 81 -3.98 15.09 16.95
C THR A 81 -5.09 15.25 18.00
N GLU A 82 -5.72 14.15 18.41
CA GLU A 82 -6.68 14.13 19.51
C GLU A 82 -6.05 14.53 20.84
N LEU A 83 -4.91 13.96 21.19
CA LEU A 83 -4.16 14.31 22.41
C LEU A 83 -3.77 15.80 22.45
N ASP A 84 -3.30 16.36 21.33
CA ASP A 84 -2.96 17.78 21.24
C ASP A 84 -4.20 18.69 21.41
N ALA A 85 -5.34 18.28 20.83
CA ALA A 85 -6.60 19.01 20.95
C ALA A 85 -7.19 18.96 22.39
N GLU A 86 -6.95 17.88 23.12
CA GLU A 86 -7.33 17.73 24.52
C GLU A 86 -6.39 18.50 25.46
N GLY A 87 -5.07 18.39 25.26
CA GLY A 87 -4.06 19.09 26.04
C GLY A 87 -4.11 20.61 25.89
N GLY A 88 -4.43 21.12 24.69
CA GLY A 88 -4.65 22.55 24.43
C GLY A 88 -5.94 23.13 25.02
N ARG A 89 -6.80 22.29 25.64
CA ARG A 89 -8.09 22.69 26.21
C ARG A 89 -8.07 22.85 27.74
N GLN A 90 -6.91 22.66 28.41
CA GLN A 90 -6.78 22.93 29.85
C GLN A 90 -6.52 24.44 30.13
N PRO A 91 -7.27 25.08 31.06
CA PRO A 91 -7.05 26.47 31.46
C PRO A 91 -5.80 26.70 32.30
#